data_AF-A0A954UDV9-F1
#
_entry.id   AF-A0A954UDV9-F1
#
_cell.length_a   1.000
_cell.length_b   1.000
_cell.length_c   1.000
_cell.angle_alpha   90.00
_cell.angle_beta   90.00
_cell.angle_gamma   90.00
#
_symmetry.space_group_name_H-M   'P 1'
#
loop_
_entity.id
_entity.type
_entity.pdbx_description
1 polymer ?
#
loop_
_entity_poly.entity_id
_entity_poly.type
_entity_poly.pdbx_seq_one_letter_code
_entity_poly.pdbx_strand_id
1 'polypeptide(L)'
;EQVWDSDDLPERQLRRGRPAGSAMPLVWAHAEYIKLLRSLRDGQVFDLPPQAAHRYARNDTTTQLHSWRFNHKCRVITQGKTLRIETLVPAMIHWTTDQWQTVNDTGTVNSMFGVYYADLPTASLVADQQIEFTFFWPASDHWEGQNYEVQVID
;
A
#
# COMPACT_ATOMS: atom_id res chain seq x y z
N GLU A 1 10.50 23.62 -18.54
CA GLU A 1 10.32 23.47 -20.00
C GLU A 1 11.35 22.46 -20.48
N GLN A 2 11.03 21.62 -21.46
CA GLN A 2 12.01 20.69 -22.00
C GLN A 2 12.94 21.44 -22.96
N VAL A 3 14.23 21.41 -22.65
CA VAL A 3 15.30 21.98 -23.46
C VAL A 3 16.03 20.83 -24.15
N TRP A 4 16.39 21.01 -25.41
CA TRP A 4 17.24 20.06 -26.12
C TRP A 4 18.67 20.13 -25.58
N ASP A 5 19.16 19.06 -24.97
CA ASP A 5 20.45 18.99 -24.27
C ASP A 5 21.55 18.27 -25.08
N SER A 6 21.19 17.68 -26.21
CA SER A 6 22.09 17.00 -27.15
C SER A 6 22.57 17.92 -28.29
N ASP A 7 23.43 17.41 -29.17
CA ASP A 7 23.89 18.13 -30.37
C ASP A 7 22.72 18.48 -31.31
N ASP A 8 22.89 19.54 -32.10
CA ASP A 8 21.86 20.04 -33.01
C ASP A 8 21.37 18.94 -33.97
N LEU A 9 20.04 18.78 -34.06
CA LEU A 9 19.35 17.99 -35.09
C LEU A 9 18.41 18.92 -35.90
N PRO A 10 18.96 19.66 -36.88
CA PRO A 10 18.21 20.64 -37.65
C PRO A 10 17.00 20.03 -38.38
N GLU A 11 17.10 18.79 -38.85
CA GLU A 11 16.04 18.06 -39.55
C GLU A 11 14.83 17.76 -38.66
N ARG A 12 15.00 17.80 -37.33
CA ARG A 12 13.91 17.68 -36.35
C ARG A 12 13.58 19.02 -35.67
N GLN A 13 14.16 20.13 -36.15
CA GLN A 13 14.04 21.45 -35.55
C GLN A 13 14.56 21.52 -34.10
N LEU A 14 15.44 20.60 -33.71
CA LEU A 14 16.01 20.53 -32.38
C LEU A 14 17.39 21.19 -32.38
N ARG A 15 17.57 22.17 -31.49
CA ARG A 15 18.83 22.92 -31.35
C ARG A 15 19.23 22.96 -29.89
N ARG A 16 20.51 22.75 -29.60
CA ARG A 16 21.04 22.66 -28.24
C ARG A 16 20.73 23.94 -27.47
N GLY A 17 20.19 23.78 -26.26
CA GLY A 17 19.78 24.88 -25.41
C GLY A 17 18.47 25.56 -25.83
N ARG A 18 17.77 25.06 -26.86
CA ARG A 18 16.47 25.59 -27.32
C ARG A 18 15.31 24.69 -26.87
N PRO A 19 14.08 25.22 -26.87
CA PRO A 19 12.86 24.43 -26.75
C PRO A 19 12.87 23.17 -27.61
N ALA A 20 12.50 22.03 -27.03
CA ALA A 20 12.33 20.79 -27.78
C ALA A 20 10.97 20.67 -28.52
N GLY A 21 10.21 21.77 -28.62
CA GLY A 21 8.89 21.81 -29.30
C GLY A 21 7.71 21.24 -28.49
N SER A 22 7.90 20.94 -27.20
CA SER A 22 6.84 20.52 -26.28
C SER A 22 5.92 21.68 -25.85
N ALA A 23 4.92 21.41 -25.00
CA ALA A 23 3.94 22.39 -24.55
C ALA A 23 4.60 23.66 -23.96
N MET A 24 4.22 24.84 -24.47
CA MET A 24 4.74 26.14 -24.05
C MET A 24 3.65 27.23 -24.01
N PRO A 25 3.63 28.10 -22.97
CA PRO A 25 4.47 28.05 -21.78
C PRO A 25 4.01 26.96 -20.80
N LEU A 26 4.95 26.17 -20.27
CA LEU A 26 4.62 25.16 -19.26
C LEU A 26 4.63 25.82 -17.87
N VAL A 27 3.45 26.23 -17.41
CA VAL A 27 3.29 26.93 -16.11
C VAL A 27 3.83 26.09 -14.94
N TRP A 28 3.79 24.76 -15.04
CA TRP A 28 4.40 23.87 -14.04
C TRP A 28 5.91 24.14 -13.88
N ALA A 29 6.65 24.32 -14.97
CA ALA A 29 8.08 24.61 -14.88
C ALA A 29 8.38 25.93 -14.15
N HIS A 30 7.50 26.92 -14.31
CA HIS A 30 7.61 28.19 -13.61
C HIS A 30 7.30 28.03 -12.11
N ALA A 31 6.29 27.24 -11.76
CA ALA A 31 5.98 26.91 -10.38
C ALA A 31 7.15 26.18 -9.69
N GLU A 32 7.73 25.15 -10.33
CA GLU A 32 8.88 24.43 -9.78
C GLU A 32 10.10 25.34 -9.57
N TYR A 33 10.36 26.27 -10.49
CA TYR A 33 11.43 27.25 -10.32
C TYR A 33 11.21 28.14 -9.09
N ILE A 34 9.98 28.64 -8.88
CA ILE A 34 9.63 29.44 -7.70
C ILE A 34 9.79 28.60 -6.42
N LYS A 35 9.32 27.35 -6.41
CA LYS A 35 9.49 26.44 -5.27
C LYS A 35 10.96 26.19 -4.95
N LEU A 36 11.81 26.03 -5.97
CA LEU A 36 13.24 25.85 -5.79
C LEU A 36 13.88 27.08 -5.13
N LEU A 37 13.63 28.28 -5.66
CA LEU A 37 14.14 29.52 -5.06
C LEU A 37 13.70 29.68 -3.61
N ARG A 38 12.43 29.38 -3.34
CA ARG A 38 11.89 29.42 -1.97
C ARG A 38 12.57 28.39 -1.07
N SER A 39 12.80 27.18 -1.57
CA SER A 39 13.45 26.12 -0.82
C SER A 39 14.90 26.47 -0.47
N LEU A 40 15.65 27.03 -1.43
CA LEU A 40 17.02 27.50 -1.22
C LEU A 40 17.08 28.60 -0.16
N ARG A 41 16.14 29.54 -0.20
CA ARG A 41 16.04 30.62 0.78
C ARG A 41 15.74 30.09 2.19
N ASP A 42 14.83 29.13 2.29
CA ASP A 42 14.39 28.57 3.57
C ASP A 42 15.31 27.44 4.09
N GLY A 43 16.27 26.98 3.28
CA GLY A 43 17.18 25.87 3.63
C GLY A 43 16.50 24.49 3.72
N GLN A 44 15.26 24.37 3.23
CA GLN A 44 14.47 23.13 3.25
C GLN A 44 13.51 23.09 2.06
N VAL A 45 13.09 21.89 1.67
CA VAL A 45 12.09 21.71 0.60
C VAL A 45 10.78 22.40 0.99
N PHE A 46 10.38 23.42 0.22
CA PHE A 46 9.25 24.29 0.54
C PHE A 46 7.92 23.55 0.62
N ASP A 47 7.67 22.61 -0.29
CA ASP A 47 6.43 21.84 -0.38
C ASP A 47 6.49 20.50 0.35
N LEU A 48 7.48 20.29 1.23
CA LEU A 48 7.54 19.12 2.11
C LEU A 48 6.43 19.17 3.16
N PRO A 49 5.47 18.23 3.18
CA PRO A 49 4.44 18.19 4.22
C PRO A 49 5.07 17.72 5.54
N PRO A 50 5.18 18.59 6.57
CA PRO A 50 5.95 18.26 7.77
C PRO A 50 5.32 17.10 8.55
N GLN A 51 3.99 16.95 8.51
CA GLN A 51 3.28 15.89 9.20
C GLN A 51 3.60 14.50 8.61
N ALA A 52 3.63 14.39 7.27
CA ALA A 52 3.98 13.14 6.60
C ALA A 52 5.45 12.79 6.83
N ALA A 53 6.34 13.77 6.73
CA ALA A 53 7.77 13.58 6.99
C ALA A 53 8.03 13.11 8.43
N HIS A 54 7.38 13.75 9.41
CA HIS A 54 7.52 13.37 10.81
C HIS A 54 6.99 11.94 11.07
N ARG A 55 5.81 11.62 10.54
CA ARG A 55 5.18 10.31 10.74
C ARG A 55 5.97 9.18 10.09
N TYR A 56 6.31 9.30 8.81
CA TYR A 56 6.80 8.16 8.03
C TYR A 56 8.31 8.12 7.87
N ALA A 57 9.00 9.27 7.83
CA ALA A 57 10.44 9.31 7.58
C ALA A 57 11.29 9.51 8.85
N ARG A 58 10.71 10.07 9.92
CA ARG A 58 11.43 10.29 11.19
C ARG A 58 11.03 9.32 12.29
N ASN A 59 9.72 9.04 12.38
CA ASN A 59 9.19 8.17 13.42
C ASN A 59 8.97 6.73 12.96
N ASP A 60 9.31 6.40 11.71
CA ASP A 60 9.12 5.07 11.09
C ASP A 60 7.75 4.45 11.42
N THR A 61 6.70 5.28 11.43
CA THR A 61 5.38 4.82 11.86
C THR A 61 4.83 3.85 10.83
N THR A 62 4.81 2.58 11.18
CA THR A 62 4.28 1.50 10.33
C THR A 62 2.79 1.26 10.60
N THR A 63 2.14 0.59 9.65
CA THR A 63 0.78 0.08 9.83
C THR A 63 0.76 -1.03 10.88
N GLN A 64 -0.33 -1.15 11.64
CA GLN A 64 -0.57 -2.32 12.51
C GLN A 64 -1.27 -3.47 11.78
N LEU A 65 -1.66 -3.24 10.53
CA LEU A 65 -2.40 -4.18 9.70
C LEU A 65 -1.49 -4.72 8.59
N HIS A 66 -1.52 -6.03 8.39
CA HIS A 66 -1.04 -6.68 7.18
C HIS A 66 -2.26 -7.20 6.43
N SER A 67 -2.41 -6.82 5.15
CA SER A 67 -3.56 -7.24 4.36
C SER A 67 -3.29 -8.55 3.61
N TRP A 68 -4.31 -9.39 3.54
CA TRP A 68 -4.36 -10.59 2.72
C TRP A 68 -5.55 -10.52 1.78
N ARG A 69 -5.34 -10.85 0.51
CA ARG A 69 -6.37 -10.94 -0.53
C ARG A 69 -6.11 -12.13 -1.43
N PHE A 70 -7.12 -12.58 -2.17
CA PHE A 70 -6.95 -13.59 -3.22
C PHE A 70 -5.91 -13.22 -4.28
N ASN A 71 -5.82 -11.93 -4.65
CA ASN A 71 -4.83 -11.41 -5.58
C ASN A 71 -3.55 -10.88 -4.90
N HIS A 72 -3.47 -10.96 -3.57
CA HIS A 72 -2.30 -10.60 -2.76
C HIS A 72 -2.22 -11.50 -1.53
N LYS A 73 -1.80 -12.75 -1.75
CA LYS A 73 -1.69 -13.78 -0.72
C LYS A 73 -0.38 -13.60 0.04
N CYS A 74 -0.33 -12.65 0.98
CA CYS A 74 0.82 -12.54 1.86
C CYS A 74 1.00 -13.88 2.59
N ARG A 75 2.26 -14.32 2.74
CA ARG A 75 2.60 -15.60 3.39
C ARG A 75 3.12 -15.41 4.81
N VAL A 76 3.45 -14.16 5.16
CA VAL A 76 4.05 -13.79 6.44
C VAL A 76 3.46 -12.49 6.96
N ILE A 77 3.36 -12.38 8.29
CA ILE A 77 3.15 -11.13 9.01
C ILE A 77 4.21 -10.98 10.10
N THR A 78 4.59 -9.75 10.42
CA THR A 78 5.46 -9.49 11.57
C THR A 78 4.66 -9.67 12.87
N GLN A 79 5.30 -10.20 13.91
CA GLN A 79 4.76 -10.29 15.25
C GLN A 79 4.24 -8.92 15.72
N GLY A 80 3.15 -8.93 16.49
CA GLY A 80 2.51 -7.70 16.95
C GLY A 80 1.54 -7.06 15.94
N LYS A 81 1.39 -7.63 14.74
CA LYS A 81 0.50 -7.13 13.69
C LYS A 81 -0.80 -7.92 13.61
N THR A 82 -1.85 -7.23 13.16
CA THR A 82 -3.16 -7.81 12.86
C THR A 82 -3.23 -8.20 11.39
N LEU A 83 -3.54 -9.46 11.11
CA LEU A 83 -3.90 -9.93 9.78
C LEU A 83 -5.32 -9.45 9.43
N ARG A 84 -5.41 -8.60 8.40
CA ARG A 84 -6.67 -8.19 7.78
C ARG A 84 -6.92 -9.02 6.54
N ILE A 85 -8.00 -9.79 6.53
CA ILE A 85 -8.44 -10.53 5.35
C ILE A 85 -9.47 -9.69 4.61
N GLU A 86 -9.27 -9.48 3.30
CA GLU A 86 -10.14 -8.65 2.48
C GLU A 86 -10.73 -9.43 1.31
N THR A 87 -12.03 -9.25 1.10
CA THR A 87 -12.84 -9.92 0.07
C THR A 87 -13.70 -8.91 -0.68
N LEU A 88 -14.15 -9.26 -1.89
CA LEU A 88 -15.04 -8.40 -2.69
C LEU A 88 -16.53 -8.58 -2.34
N VAL A 89 -16.85 -9.65 -1.63
CA VAL A 89 -18.20 -10.02 -1.19
C VAL A 89 -18.17 -10.40 0.30
N PRO A 90 -19.31 -10.33 1.02
CA PRO A 90 -19.37 -10.78 2.40
C PRO A 90 -18.89 -12.22 2.56
N ALA A 91 -18.09 -12.47 3.60
CA ALA A 91 -17.61 -13.79 3.96
C ALA A 91 -17.62 -13.99 5.48
N MET A 92 -17.64 -15.25 5.91
CA MET A 92 -17.21 -15.65 7.24
C MET A 92 -15.82 -16.24 7.12
N ILE A 93 -14.87 -15.68 7.88
CA ILE A 93 -13.53 -16.25 7.96
C ILE A 93 -13.55 -17.29 9.07
N HIS A 94 -13.23 -18.53 8.70
CA HIS A 94 -13.10 -19.65 9.62
C HIS A 94 -11.62 -19.93 9.84
N TRP A 95 -11.13 -19.80 11.07
CA TRP A 95 -9.69 -19.75 11.31
C TRP A 95 -9.25 -20.30 12.66
N THR A 96 -7.96 -20.60 12.75
CA THR A 96 -7.27 -21.15 13.91
C THR A 96 -5.83 -20.61 14.00
N THR A 97 -5.24 -20.73 15.17
CA THR A 97 -3.80 -20.48 15.43
C THR A 97 -3.12 -21.64 16.14
N ASP A 98 -3.82 -22.76 16.30
CA ASP A 98 -3.39 -23.93 17.09
C ASP A 98 -3.65 -25.26 16.35
N GLN A 99 -3.45 -25.27 15.03
CA GLN A 99 -3.62 -26.44 14.17
C GLN A 99 -5.02 -27.05 14.28
N TRP A 100 -6.04 -26.20 14.26
CA TRP A 100 -7.46 -26.58 14.32
C TRP A 100 -7.90 -27.25 15.63
N GLN A 101 -7.12 -27.12 16.71
CA GLN A 101 -7.58 -27.54 18.05
C GLN A 101 -8.70 -26.64 18.56
N THR A 102 -8.60 -25.34 18.29
CA THR A 102 -9.68 -24.37 18.46
C THR A 102 -10.04 -23.75 17.12
N VAL A 103 -11.30 -23.34 17.04
CA VAL A 103 -11.92 -22.81 15.82
C VAL A 103 -12.59 -21.50 16.16
N ASN A 104 -12.35 -20.51 15.32
CA ASN A 104 -12.91 -19.17 15.44
C ASN A 104 -13.58 -18.78 14.13
N ASP A 105 -14.70 -18.08 14.25
CA ASP A 105 -15.42 -17.52 13.11
C ASP A 105 -15.44 -15.99 13.23
N THR A 106 -15.11 -15.30 12.14
CA THR A 106 -15.11 -13.84 12.10
C THR A 106 -15.75 -13.35 10.80
N GLY A 107 -16.92 -12.71 10.94
CA GLY A 107 -17.65 -12.17 9.81
C GLY A 107 -16.98 -10.91 9.27
N THR A 108 -16.92 -10.79 7.94
CA THR A 108 -16.42 -9.58 7.31
C THR A 108 -17.39 -8.41 7.48
N VAL A 109 -16.87 -7.20 7.68
CA VAL A 109 -17.64 -5.96 7.70
C VAL A 109 -17.45 -5.18 6.39
N ASN A 110 -18.47 -4.42 5.97
CA ASN A 110 -18.41 -3.61 4.76
C ASN A 110 -17.57 -2.34 5.00
N SER A 111 -16.55 -2.11 4.19
CA SER A 111 -15.73 -0.88 4.24
C SER A 111 -16.42 0.36 3.64
N MET A 112 -17.56 0.19 2.98
CA MET A 112 -18.26 1.17 2.13
C MET A 112 -17.54 1.55 0.83
N PHE A 113 -16.39 0.93 0.55
CA PHE A 113 -15.58 1.19 -0.65
C PHE A 113 -15.50 -0.02 -1.59
N GLY A 114 -16.54 -0.88 -1.60
CA GLY A 114 -16.59 -2.08 -2.45
C GLY A 114 -15.68 -3.22 -1.99
N VAL A 115 -15.21 -3.17 -0.74
CA VAL A 115 -14.40 -4.22 -0.10
C VAL A 115 -15.02 -4.59 1.25
N TYR A 116 -15.00 -5.87 1.56
CA TYR A 116 -15.33 -6.41 2.88
C TYR A 116 -14.05 -6.84 3.56
N TYR A 117 -13.95 -6.69 4.89
CA TYR A 117 -12.76 -7.10 5.62
C TYR A 117 -13.07 -7.71 6.98
N ALA A 118 -12.18 -8.58 7.43
CA ALA A 118 -12.15 -9.11 8.79
C ALA A 118 -10.75 -8.90 9.37
N ASP A 119 -10.68 -8.35 10.57
CA ASP A 119 -9.44 -8.21 11.33
C ASP A 119 -9.33 -9.37 12.31
N LEU A 120 -8.38 -10.27 12.07
CA LEU A 120 -8.15 -11.40 12.97
C LEU A 120 -7.29 -10.94 14.15
N PRO A 121 -7.64 -11.26 15.42
CA PRO A 121 -6.94 -10.82 16.63
C PRO A 121 -5.58 -11.50 16.80
N THR A 122 -4.67 -11.22 15.89
CA THR A 122 -3.38 -11.90 15.68
C THR A 122 -2.20 -11.09 16.21
N ALA A 123 -2.45 -9.87 16.70
CA ALA A 123 -1.43 -9.00 17.28
C ALA A 123 -0.77 -9.56 18.55
N SER A 124 -1.39 -10.52 19.23
CA SER A 124 -0.80 -11.20 20.39
C SER A 124 0.03 -12.43 20.02
N LEU A 125 0.04 -12.83 18.74
CA LEU A 125 0.84 -13.98 18.30
C LEU A 125 2.32 -13.64 18.29
N VAL A 126 3.13 -14.65 18.60
CA VAL A 126 4.59 -14.58 18.60
C VAL A 126 5.17 -15.23 17.33
N ALA A 127 6.44 -14.96 17.04
CA ALA A 127 7.14 -15.58 15.92
C ALA A 127 7.05 -17.13 15.95
N ASP A 128 7.15 -17.73 14.77
CA ASP A 128 6.99 -19.16 14.49
C ASP A 128 5.57 -19.71 14.71
N GLN A 129 4.60 -18.89 15.15
CA GLN A 129 3.20 -19.26 15.09
C GLN A 129 2.63 -19.15 13.68
N GLN A 130 1.55 -19.89 13.44
CA GLN A 130 0.90 -19.95 12.16
C GLN A 130 -0.60 -19.64 12.30
N ILE A 131 -1.11 -18.87 11.35
CA ILE A 131 -2.53 -18.60 11.20
C ILE A 131 -3.01 -19.43 10.01
N GLU A 132 -4.00 -20.29 10.26
CA GLU A 132 -4.67 -21.05 9.21
C GLU A 132 -6.11 -20.58 9.09
N PHE A 133 -6.61 -20.42 7.87
CA PHE A 133 -7.98 -19.99 7.65
C PHE A 133 -8.56 -20.48 6.33
N THR A 134 -9.88 -20.49 6.26
CA THR A 134 -10.65 -20.68 5.04
C THR A 134 -11.88 -19.76 5.05
N PHE A 135 -12.66 -19.78 3.98
CA PHE A 135 -13.80 -18.90 3.78
C PHE A 135 -15.07 -19.72 3.66
N PHE A 136 -16.09 -19.31 4.41
CA PHE A 136 -17.46 -19.64 4.11
C PHE A 136 -18.14 -18.44 3.44
N TRP A 137 -18.79 -18.69 2.31
CA TRP A 137 -19.44 -17.70 1.45
C TRP A 137 -20.97 -17.72 1.68
N PRO A 138 -21.53 -16.83 2.52
CA PRO A 138 -22.93 -16.95 2.96
C PRO A 138 -23.94 -16.76 1.84
N ALA A 139 -23.60 -15.98 0.81
CA ALA A 139 -24.49 -15.71 -0.32
C ALA A 139 -24.72 -16.95 -1.20
N SER A 140 -23.75 -17.85 -1.26
CA SER A 140 -23.80 -19.07 -2.09
C SER A 140 -23.83 -20.36 -1.26
N ASP A 141 -23.87 -20.24 0.07
CA ASP A 141 -23.84 -21.36 1.03
C ASP A 141 -22.73 -22.38 0.71
N HIS A 142 -21.50 -21.87 0.54
CA HIS A 142 -20.38 -22.66 0.03
C HIS A 142 -19.10 -22.38 0.81
N TRP A 143 -18.32 -23.44 1.02
CA TRP A 143 -16.96 -23.37 1.54
C TRP A 143 -15.97 -23.25 0.41
N GLU A 144 -14.96 -22.39 0.56
CA GLU A 144 -13.87 -22.19 -0.40
C GLU A 144 -13.13 -23.48 -0.80
N GLY A 145 -13.20 -24.53 0.04
CA GLY A 145 -12.68 -25.86 -0.29
C GLY A 145 -11.16 -26.01 -0.15
N GLN A 146 -10.47 -24.97 0.31
CA GLN A 146 -9.06 -25.02 0.65
C GLN A 146 -8.73 -24.12 1.84
N ASN A 147 -7.67 -24.48 2.56
CA ASN A 147 -7.09 -23.66 3.62
C ASN A 147 -5.99 -22.76 3.06
N TYR A 148 -5.78 -21.65 3.76
CA TYR A 148 -4.72 -20.69 3.53
C TYR A 148 -3.92 -20.52 4.82
N GLU A 149 -2.65 -20.19 4.65
CA GLU A 149 -1.67 -20.18 5.73
C GLU A 149 -0.85 -18.91 5.70
N VAL A 150 -0.62 -18.33 6.87
CA VAL A 150 0.22 -17.16 7.08
C VAL A 150 1.08 -17.39 8.32
N GLN A 151 2.39 -17.27 8.17
CA GLN A 151 3.35 -17.41 9.27
C GLN A 151 3.58 -16.07 9.98
N VAL A 152 3.83 -16.13 11.29
CA VAL A 152 4.26 -14.98 12.08
C VAL A 152 5.79 -15.00 12.17
N ILE A 153 6.43 -13.91 11.77
CA ILE A 153 7.88 -13.70 11.81
C ILE A 153 8.25 -12.57 12.77
N ASP A 154 9.51 -12.48 13.16
CA ASP A 154 10.05 -11.37 13.98
C ASP A 154 9.95 -9.99 13.30
#